data_AF-A0A7C4QH54-F1
#
_entry.id   AF-A0A7C4QH54-F1
#
_cell.length_a   1.000
_cell.length_b   1.000
_cell.length_c   1.000
_cell.angle_alpha   90.00
_cell.angle_beta   90.00
_cell.angle_gamma   90.00
#
_symmetry.space_group_name_H-M   'P 1'
#
loop_
_entity.id
_entity.type
_entity.pdbx_description
1 polymer ?
#
loop_
_entity_poly.entity_id
_entity_poly.type
_entity_poly.pdbx_seq_one_letter_code
_entity_poly.pdbx_strand_id
1 'polypeptide(L)'
;MSASMAGSSPHTPNPDTPPPRAWPWLAGLALATGLAALLRYWDLSGLPPGYWYDEAHKAVIAVYILRGLQAPIYITDFIGIEAGFAWLLAGWFALFGPTEFGGRALSALLGVLAVPLVYGAARGLYRDHPRANLIGLAAAFGLAGLFWHLLWSRRGDEISLVPLASAAVLMAVVWACRRRTIPAFLFAGALLGLSQYIAPAARVLPLEALLAFGEVERATQTLGYFLGLMERAPGAMEAMLLAAMPLLPEASQAEAAPVQPAGEVIVSFGPREARAEGDGWGTFELSFQIPGGVHLNGNRPAARWLIPTTASVEPLEASIAWPSEDQYVGTVKVPVRLRLPEGSGGEEFQIDVRFQACTESECQEPVERRFGGVLVR
;
A
#
# COMPACT_ATOMS: atom_id res chain seq x y z
N MET A 1 -39.20 38.31 -15.13
CA MET A 1 -38.10 39.05 -14.48
C MET A 1 -36.80 38.65 -15.15
N SER A 2 -36.28 39.53 -16.00
CA SER A 2 -35.07 39.31 -16.80
C SER A 2 -33.86 39.77 -15.99
N ALA A 3 -32.98 38.85 -15.60
CA ALA A 3 -31.75 39.17 -14.89
C ALA A 3 -30.63 39.44 -15.89
N SER A 4 -30.22 40.71 -15.94
CA SER A 4 -29.05 41.21 -16.67
C SER A 4 -27.78 40.55 -16.12
N MET A 5 -27.09 39.74 -16.93
CA MET A 5 -25.70 39.37 -16.68
C MET A 5 -24.79 40.47 -17.19
N ALA A 6 -24.27 41.28 -16.28
CA ALA A 6 -23.21 42.25 -16.56
C ALA A 6 -21.93 41.49 -16.96
N GLY A 7 -21.46 41.73 -18.19
CA GLY A 7 -20.20 41.21 -18.70
C GLY A 7 -19.02 41.71 -17.87
N SER A 8 -18.20 40.79 -17.38
CA SER A 8 -16.86 41.08 -16.88
C SER A 8 -15.93 41.28 -18.07
N SER A 9 -15.39 42.48 -18.20
CA SER A 9 -14.40 42.80 -19.23
C SER A 9 -13.15 41.91 -19.08
N PRO A 10 -12.56 41.39 -20.16
CA PRO A 10 -11.30 40.67 -20.08
C PRO A 10 -10.20 41.63 -19.59
N HIS A 11 -9.58 41.29 -18.46
CA HIS A 11 -8.38 41.97 -17.97
C HIS A 11 -7.29 41.89 -19.05
N THR A 12 -7.07 43.00 -19.76
CA THR A 12 -5.90 43.14 -20.62
C THR A 12 -4.66 43.28 -19.71
N PRO A 13 -3.64 42.41 -19.84
CA PRO A 13 -2.42 42.53 -19.05
C PRO A 13 -1.74 43.87 -19.39
N ASN A 14 -1.31 44.60 -18.37
CA ASN A 14 -0.57 45.86 -18.54
C ASN A 14 0.76 45.59 -19.29
N PRO A 15 0.99 46.15 -20.48
CA PRO A 15 2.18 45.90 -21.29
C PRO A 15 3.50 46.33 -20.62
N ASP A 16 3.42 47.14 -19.56
CA ASP A 16 4.57 47.65 -18.82
C ASP A 16 5.03 46.75 -17.65
N THR A 17 4.38 45.61 -17.43
CA THR A 17 4.86 44.64 -16.43
C THR A 17 6.04 43.85 -16.99
N PRO A 18 7.25 43.96 -16.40
CA PRO A 18 8.39 43.19 -16.86
C PRO A 18 8.05 41.70 -16.72
N PRO A 19 8.41 40.86 -17.71
CA PRO A 19 8.13 39.44 -17.65
C PRO A 19 8.71 38.86 -16.35
N PRO A 20 7.98 37.97 -15.67
CA PRO A 20 8.44 37.40 -14.40
C PRO A 20 9.84 36.81 -14.58
N ARG A 21 10.77 37.19 -13.70
CA ARG A 21 12.16 36.75 -13.77
C ARG A 21 12.23 35.22 -13.73
N ALA A 22 12.78 34.60 -14.78
CA ALA A 22 12.92 33.15 -14.87
C ALA A 22 14.05 32.56 -14.01
N TRP A 23 15.07 33.38 -13.71
CA TRP A 23 16.27 33.00 -12.95
C TRP A 23 16.00 32.28 -11.61
N PRO A 24 15.12 32.75 -10.69
CA PRO A 24 14.90 32.07 -9.42
C PRO A 24 14.39 30.62 -9.61
N TRP A 25 13.58 30.37 -10.64
CA TRP A 25 13.07 29.04 -10.94
C TRP A 25 14.14 28.13 -11.51
N LEU A 26 15.00 28.66 -12.40
CA LEU A 26 16.15 27.93 -12.93
C LEU A 26 17.16 27.60 -11.83
N ALA A 27 17.41 28.55 -10.92
CA ALA A 27 18.28 28.32 -9.76
C ALA A 27 17.70 27.25 -8.82
N GLY A 28 16.39 27.30 -8.55
CA GLY A 28 15.71 26.27 -7.76
C GLY A 28 15.78 24.88 -8.41
N LEU A 29 15.60 24.81 -9.74
CA LEU A 29 15.70 23.56 -10.48
C LEU A 29 17.13 23.01 -10.51
N ALA A 30 18.12 23.89 -10.69
CA ALA A 30 19.53 23.54 -10.62
C ALA A 30 19.90 23.02 -9.23
N LEU A 31 19.38 23.65 -8.16
CA LEU A 31 19.57 23.19 -6.79
C LEU A 31 18.95 21.81 -6.55
N ALA A 32 17.70 21.59 -6.98
CA ALA A 32 17.04 20.29 -6.86
C ALA A 32 17.79 19.19 -7.62
N THR A 33 18.26 19.49 -8.84
CA THR A 33 19.03 18.55 -9.68
C THR A 33 20.41 18.28 -9.07
N GLY A 34 21.08 19.32 -8.56
CA GLY A 34 22.36 19.19 -7.87
C GLY A 34 22.26 18.39 -6.59
N LEU A 35 21.19 18.60 -5.80
CA LEU A 35 20.87 17.79 -4.62
C LEU A 35 20.63 16.33 -5.02
N ALA A 36 19.85 16.09 -6.08
CA ALA A 36 19.58 14.75 -6.58
C ALA A 36 20.86 14.02 -6.99
N ALA A 37 21.79 14.73 -7.65
CA ALA A 37 23.09 14.20 -8.05
C ALA A 37 23.97 13.92 -6.82
N LEU A 38 24.06 14.85 -5.88
CA LEU A 38 24.80 14.66 -4.63
C LEU A 38 24.30 13.41 -3.91
N LEU A 39 22.99 13.30 -3.66
CA LEU A 39 22.41 12.17 -2.94
C LEU A 39 22.61 10.82 -3.65
N ARG A 40 22.61 10.79 -4.99
CA ARG A 40 22.75 9.53 -5.76
C ARG A 40 24.20 9.12 -5.97
N TYR A 41 25.12 10.07 -6.14
CA TYR A 41 26.54 9.75 -6.40
C TYR A 41 27.40 9.72 -5.14
N TRP A 42 26.93 10.28 -4.02
CA TRP A 42 27.64 10.19 -2.74
C TRP A 42 27.84 8.73 -2.33
N ASP A 43 29.09 8.30 -2.23
CA ASP A 43 29.47 6.92 -1.88
C ASP A 43 28.71 5.83 -2.67
N LEU A 44 28.58 6.02 -3.99
CA LEU A 44 27.85 5.08 -4.86
C LEU A 44 28.49 3.67 -4.90
N SER A 45 29.81 3.60 -4.66
CA SER A 45 30.55 2.33 -4.59
C SER A 45 30.30 1.57 -3.28
N GLY A 46 30.08 2.28 -2.17
CA GLY A 46 29.82 1.67 -0.86
C GLY A 46 28.34 1.43 -0.57
N LEU A 47 27.44 2.22 -1.16
CA LEU A 47 26.01 2.22 -0.83
C LEU A 47 25.11 2.12 -2.09
N PRO A 48 24.12 1.21 -2.10
CA PRO A 48 23.84 0.21 -1.06
C PRO A 48 24.92 -0.90 -1.01
N PRO A 49 25.12 -1.55 0.15
CA PRO A 49 26.15 -2.56 0.31
C PRO A 49 25.80 -3.84 -0.45
N GLY A 50 26.82 -4.45 -1.05
CA GLY A 50 26.71 -5.70 -1.81
C GLY A 50 26.04 -5.51 -3.18
N TYR A 51 26.14 -6.53 -4.03
CA TYR A 51 25.61 -6.47 -5.38
C TYR A 51 24.30 -7.27 -5.47
N TRP A 52 23.17 -6.58 -5.56
CA TRP A 52 21.86 -7.21 -5.54
C TRP A 52 21.67 -8.11 -6.78
N TYR A 53 20.99 -9.25 -6.62
CA TYR A 53 20.87 -10.25 -7.68
C TYR A 53 20.18 -9.72 -8.94
N ASP A 54 19.19 -8.83 -8.81
CA ASP A 54 18.54 -8.22 -9.99
C ASP A 54 19.50 -7.30 -10.77
N GLU A 55 20.37 -6.56 -10.07
CA GLU A 55 21.37 -5.70 -10.69
C GLU A 55 22.43 -6.55 -11.40
N ALA A 56 22.90 -7.61 -10.73
CA ALA A 56 23.88 -8.54 -11.25
C ALA A 56 23.37 -9.28 -12.49
N HIS A 57 22.12 -9.74 -12.48
CA HIS A 57 21.50 -10.39 -13.63
C HIS A 57 21.51 -9.46 -14.85
N LYS A 58 21.05 -8.21 -14.70
CA LYS A 58 21.01 -7.23 -15.79
C LYS A 58 22.40 -6.88 -16.31
N ALA A 59 23.39 -6.77 -15.43
CA ALA A 59 24.76 -6.54 -15.83
C ALA A 59 25.35 -7.72 -16.62
N VAL A 60 25.08 -8.97 -16.23
CA VAL A 60 25.49 -10.15 -17.00
C VAL A 60 24.86 -10.16 -18.38
N ILE A 61 23.54 -9.91 -18.47
CA ILE A 61 22.84 -9.83 -19.76
C ILE A 61 23.45 -8.72 -20.63
N ALA A 62 23.70 -7.54 -20.06
CA ALA A 62 24.33 -6.42 -20.76
C ALA A 62 25.75 -6.76 -21.26
N VAL A 63 26.54 -7.51 -20.50
CA VAL A 63 27.86 -8.00 -20.94
C VAL A 63 27.74 -8.97 -22.10
N TYR A 64 26.78 -9.89 -22.06
CA TYR A 64 26.55 -10.81 -23.19
C TYR A 64 26.10 -10.06 -24.46
N ILE A 65 25.24 -9.04 -24.32
CA ILE A 65 24.87 -8.14 -25.42
C ILE A 65 26.12 -7.44 -25.97
N LEU A 66 26.91 -6.82 -25.10
CA LEU A 66 28.13 -6.08 -25.48
C LEU A 66 29.15 -6.97 -26.21
N ARG A 67 29.24 -8.25 -25.83
CA ARG A 67 30.12 -9.24 -26.46
C ARG A 67 29.52 -9.89 -27.72
N GLY A 68 28.31 -9.52 -28.11
CA GLY A 68 27.61 -10.12 -29.26
C GLY A 68 27.19 -11.58 -29.04
N LEU A 69 27.10 -12.04 -27.78
CA LEU A 69 26.69 -13.40 -27.43
C LEU A 69 25.18 -13.58 -27.47
N GLN A 70 24.42 -12.49 -27.32
CA GLN A 70 22.96 -12.48 -27.43
C GLN A 70 22.46 -11.13 -27.96
N ALA A 71 21.27 -11.15 -28.57
CA ALA A 71 20.54 -9.95 -28.98
C ALA A 71 19.05 -10.11 -28.58
N PRO A 72 18.74 -10.14 -27.27
CA PRO A 72 17.40 -10.44 -26.80
C PRO A 72 16.45 -9.29 -27.13
N ILE A 73 15.30 -9.64 -27.68
CA ILE A 73 14.11 -8.76 -27.70
C ILE A 73 13.38 -8.87 -26.36
N TYR A 74 13.42 -10.06 -25.76
CA TYR A 74 12.86 -10.36 -24.46
C TYR A 74 13.81 -11.35 -23.75
N ILE A 75 14.02 -11.16 -22.45
CA ILE A 75 14.89 -12.01 -21.65
C ILE A 75 13.99 -13.06 -21.01
N THR A 76 14.16 -14.33 -21.40
CA THR A 76 13.30 -15.45 -20.97
C THR A 76 13.69 -16.03 -19.61
N ASP A 77 14.88 -15.73 -19.12
CA ASP A 77 15.38 -16.23 -17.85
C ASP A 77 14.75 -15.48 -16.66
N PHE A 78 14.98 -15.99 -15.46
CA PHE A 78 14.48 -15.44 -14.20
C PHE A 78 12.94 -15.51 -14.10
N ILE A 79 12.24 -14.43 -14.45
CA ILE A 79 10.77 -14.34 -14.45
C ILE A 79 10.21 -13.85 -15.80
N GLY A 80 11.08 -13.68 -16.80
CA GLY A 80 10.73 -13.03 -18.04
C GLY A 80 10.68 -11.50 -17.88
N ILE A 81 11.66 -10.79 -18.46
CA ILE A 81 11.74 -9.32 -18.37
C ILE A 81 12.07 -8.69 -19.73
N GLU A 82 11.65 -7.45 -19.94
CA GLU A 82 11.98 -6.68 -21.13
C GLU A 82 13.48 -6.39 -21.22
N ALA A 83 14.01 -6.43 -22.44
CA ALA A 83 15.44 -6.25 -22.68
C ALA A 83 15.89 -4.77 -22.74
N GLY A 84 14.96 -3.80 -22.71
CA GLY A 84 15.27 -2.40 -23.00
C GLY A 84 16.33 -1.79 -22.08
N PHE A 85 16.23 -2.02 -20.76
CA PHE A 85 17.27 -1.55 -19.82
C PHE A 85 18.61 -2.27 -20.04
N ALA A 86 18.61 -3.56 -20.35
CA ALA A 86 19.85 -4.31 -20.60
C ALA A 86 20.58 -3.79 -21.85
N TRP A 87 19.86 -3.41 -22.89
CA TRP A 87 20.44 -2.73 -24.07
C TRP A 87 21.03 -1.37 -23.72
N LEU A 88 20.33 -0.56 -22.93
CA LEU A 88 20.82 0.72 -22.45
C LEU A 88 22.10 0.55 -21.61
N LEU A 89 22.11 -0.43 -20.71
CA LEU A 89 23.25 -0.78 -19.87
C LEU A 89 24.43 -1.32 -20.69
N ALA A 90 24.19 -2.11 -21.73
CA ALA A 90 25.23 -2.60 -22.63
C ALA A 90 25.92 -1.44 -23.37
N GLY A 91 25.14 -0.48 -23.88
CA GLY A 91 25.68 0.75 -24.48
C GLY A 91 26.49 1.58 -23.48
N TRP A 92 26.01 1.69 -22.23
CA TRP A 92 26.75 2.35 -21.16
C TRP A 92 28.07 1.65 -20.82
N PHE A 93 28.06 0.32 -20.73
CA PHE A 93 29.26 -0.49 -20.52
C PHE A 93 30.26 -0.42 -21.67
N ALA A 94 29.80 -0.18 -22.90
CA ALA A 94 30.69 0.08 -24.03
C ALA A 94 31.53 1.36 -23.83
N LEU A 95 30.98 2.35 -23.12
CA LEU A 95 31.63 3.65 -22.89
C LEU A 95 32.46 3.68 -21.60
N PHE A 96 31.95 3.09 -20.52
CA PHE A 96 32.53 3.22 -19.17
C PHE A 96 33.03 1.91 -18.56
N GLY A 97 32.83 0.80 -19.25
CA GLY A 97 33.22 -0.54 -18.81
C GLY A 97 32.16 -1.26 -17.95
N PRO A 98 32.13 -2.60 -17.98
CA PRO A 98 31.19 -3.42 -17.23
C PRO A 98 31.61 -3.60 -15.77
N THR A 99 31.37 -2.58 -14.95
CA THR A 99 31.64 -2.60 -13.50
C THR A 99 30.35 -2.40 -12.72
N GLU A 100 30.33 -2.83 -11.45
CA GLU A 100 29.21 -2.56 -10.53
C GLU A 100 28.94 -1.05 -10.43
N PHE A 101 30.00 -0.26 -10.22
CA PHE A 101 29.91 1.20 -10.23
C PHE A 101 29.31 1.71 -11.54
N GLY A 102 29.75 1.18 -12.69
CA GLY A 102 29.23 1.56 -14.00
C GLY A 102 27.72 1.37 -14.09
N GLY A 103 27.20 0.22 -13.66
CA GLY A 103 25.76 -0.06 -13.70
C GLY A 103 24.96 0.86 -12.78
N ARG A 104 25.46 1.07 -11.55
CA ARG A 104 24.85 2.00 -10.60
C ARG A 104 24.92 3.45 -11.07
N ALA A 105 26.00 3.85 -11.73
CA ALA A 105 26.17 5.20 -12.25
C ALA A 105 25.17 5.54 -13.36
N LEU A 106 24.78 4.56 -14.18
CA LEU A 106 23.71 4.74 -15.16
C LEU A 106 22.37 4.98 -14.46
N SER A 107 21.97 4.11 -13.53
CA SER A 107 20.69 4.27 -12.80
C SER A 107 20.67 5.56 -11.99
N ALA A 108 21.81 5.97 -11.42
CA ALA A 108 21.95 7.24 -10.72
C ALA A 108 21.72 8.41 -11.67
N LEU A 109 22.31 8.38 -12.88
CA LEU A 109 22.11 9.40 -13.90
C LEU A 109 20.63 9.49 -14.30
N LEU A 110 19.97 8.36 -14.54
CA LEU A 110 18.56 8.31 -14.92
C LEU A 110 17.66 8.90 -13.82
N GLY A 111 17.95 8.58 -12.55
CA GLY A 111 17.27 9.17 -11.40
C GLY A 111 17.52 10.68 -11.26
N VAL A 112 18.71 11.17 -11.59
CA VAL A 112 19.00 12.62 -11.64
C VAL A 112 18.23 13.30 -12.76
N LEU A 113 18.19 12.71 -13.96
CA LEU A 113 17.46 13.23 -15.11
C LEU A 113 15.95 13.24 -14.89
N ALA A 114 15.42 12.31 -14.07
CA ALA A 114 14.00 12.29 -13.73
C ALA A 114 13.55 13.58 -13.00
N VAL A 115 14.41 14.21 -12.21
CA VAL A 115 14.09 15.40 -11.42
C VAL A 115 13.68 16.60 -12.28
N PRO A 116 14.48 17.05 -13.27
CA PRO A 116 14.07 18.14 -14.15
C PRO A 116 12.89 17.77 -15.05
N LEU A 117 12.72 16.50 -15.42
CA LEU A 117 11.54 16.06 -16.18
C LEU A 117 10.27 16.14 -15.34
N VAL A 118 10.31 15.72 -14.07
CA VAL A 118 9.16 15.84 -13.15
C VAL A 118 8.80 17.31 -12.89
N TYR A 119 9.79 18.20 -12.75
CA TYR A 119 9.54 19.65 -12.74
C TYR A 119 8.76 20.10 -13.97
N GLY A 120 9.23 19.70 -15.17
CA GLY A 120 8.60 20.07 -16.44
C GLY A 120 7.19 19.52 -16.58
N ALA A 121 6.97 18.27 -16.19
CA ALA A 121 5.69 17.59 -16.23
C ALA A 121 4.67 18.26 -15.29
N ALA A 122 5.02 18.45 -14.02
CA ALA A 122 4.16 19.08 -13.03
C ALA A 122 3.85 20.54 -13.40
N ARG A 123 4.87 21.33 -13.79
CA ARG A 123 4.65 22.70 -14.28
C ARG A 123 3.76 22.73 -15.53
N GLY A 124 3.93 21.77 -16.44
CA GLY A 124 3.15 21.66 -17.67
C GLY A 124 1.67 21.38 -17.40
N LEU A 125 1.39 20.48 -16.44
CA LEU A 125 0.03 20.14 -16.01
C LEU A 125 -0.67 21.32 -15.35
N TYR A 126 0.03 22.03 -14.46
CA TYR A 126 -0.52 23.18 -13.73
C TYR A 126 -0.20 24.53 -14.39
N ARG A 127 0.05 24.58 -15.70
CA ARG A 127 0.55 25.79 -16.39
C ARG A 127 -0.30 27.05 -16.16
N ASP A 128 -1.62 26.87 -16.03
CA ASP A 128 -2.60 27.95 -15.92
C ASP A 128 -2.81 28.35 -14.45
N HIS A 129 -2.21 27.60 -13.52
CA HIS A 129 -2.23 27.89 -12.08
C HIS A 129 -1.13 28.92 -11.73
N PRO A 130 -1.42 29.95 -10.91
CA PRO A 130 -0.45 31.01 -10.58
C PRO A 130 0.82 30.50 -9.87
N ARG A 131 0.73 29.30 -9.26
CA ARG A 131 1.86 28.65 -8.57
C ARG A 131 2.53 27.52 -9.38
N ALA A 132 2.33 27.44 -10.70
CA ALA A 132 2.85 26.36 -11.55
C ALA A 132 4.34 26.05 -11.32
N ASN A 133 5.19 27.09 -11.27
CA ASN A 133 6.62 26.93 -11.05
C ASN A 133 6.94 26.40 -9.64
N LEU A 134 6.19 26.84 -8.62
CA LEU A 134 6.37 26.38 -7.25
C LEU A 134 5.93 24.92 -7.11
N ILE A 135 4.83 24.52 -7.74
CA ILE A 135 4.36 23.12 -7.80
C ILE A 135 5.42 22.26 -8.48
N GLY A 136 5.96 22.71 -9.63
CA GLY A 136 7.03 22.01 -10.31
C GLY A 136 8.28 21.85 -9.45
N LEU A 137 8.70 22.91 -8.75
CA LEU A 137 9.85 22.82 -7.83
C LEU A 137 9.57 21.90 -6.65
N ALA A 138 8.38 21.96 -6.05
CA ALA A 138 7.99 21.07 -4.97
C ALA A 138 8.04 19.61 -5.41
N ALA A 139 7.56 19.30 -6.62
CA ALA A 139 7.64 17.96 -7.21
C ALA A 139 9.10 17.53 -7.43
N ALA A 140 9.96 18.41 -7.95
CA ALA A 140 11.38 18.12 -8.16
C ALA A 140 12.14 17.89 -6.85
N PHE A 141 11.96 18.75 -5.84
CA PHE A 141 12.57 18.55 -4.51
C PHE A 141 12.04 17.28 -3.83
N GLY A 142 10.73 17.04 -3.95
CA GLY A 142 10.10 15.81 -3.48
C GLY A 142 10.77 14.57 -4.08
N LEU A 143 10.90 14.49 -5.40
CA LEU A 143 11.53 13.36 -6.08
C LEU A 143 13.04 13.25 -5.80
N ALA A 144 13.73 14.39 -5.66
CA ALA A 144 15.16 14.43 -5.38
C ALA A 144 15.48 13.74 -4.04
N GLY A 145 14.67 14.01 -3.00
CA GLY A 145 14.84 13.48 -1.64
C GLY A 145 13.96 12.27 -1.28
N LEU A 146 13.04 11.84 -2.16
CA LEU A 146 12.19 10.69 -1.91
C LEU A 146 13.03 9.43 -1.71
N PHE A 147 12.99 8.88 -0.50
CA PHE A 147 13.81 7.74 -0.08
C PHE A 147 13.74 6.56 -1.07
N TRP A 148 12.55 6.17 -1.49
CA TRP A 148 12.37 5.04 -2.41
C TRP A 148 13.01 5.29 -3.76
N HIS A 149 12.78 6.47 -4.35
CA HIS A 149 13.39 6.80 -5.62
C HIS A 149 14.91 6.91 -5.50
N LEU A 150 15.43 7.42 -4.39
CA LEU A 150 16.85 7.46 -4.10
C LEU A 150 17.45 6.06 -4.01
N LEU A 151 16.84 5.16 -3.24
CA LEU A 151 17.28 3.78 -3.07
C LEU A 151 17.38 3.06 -4.43
N TRP A 152 16.30 3.06 -5.21
CA TRP A 152 16.27 2.37 -6.50
C TRP A 152 17.17 3.04 -7.55
N SER A 153 17.32 4.37 -7.53
CA SER A 153 18.27 5.06 -8.43
C SER A 153 19.73 4.75 -8.12
N ARG A 154 20.06 4.27 -6.92
CA ARG A 154 21.42 3.90 -6.55
C ARG A 154 21.75 2.43 -6.84
N ARG A 155 20.75 1.65 -7.21
CA ARG A 155 20.91 0.27 -7.67
C ARG A 155 20.94 0.26 -9.20
N GLY A 156 21.77 -0.61 -9.78
CA GLY A 156 21.93 -0.74 -11.23
C GLY A 156 20.75 -1.45 -11.91
N ASP A 157 19.53 -0.93 -11.74
CA ASP A 157 18.29 -1.50 -12.26
C ASP A 157 17.40 -0.46 -12.99
N GLU A 158 16.42 -1.01 -13.72
CA GLU A 158 15.39 -0.36 -14.53
C GLU A 158 14.32 0.37 -13.73
N ILE A 159 14.21 0.16 -12.41
CA ILE A 159 13.19 0.81 -11.58
C ILE A 159 13.43 2.33 -11.59
N SER A 160 14.71 2.74 -11.68
CA SER A 160 15.14 4.13 -11.86
C SER A 160 14.55 4.81 -13.12
N LEU A 161 14.18 4.05 -14.16
CA LEU A 161 13.57 4.59 -15.38
C LEU A 161 12.10 4.94 -15.22
N VAL A 162 11.40 4.37 -14.24
CA VAL A 162 9.94 4.54 -14.12
C VAL A 162 9.57 6.01 -13.99
N PRO A 163 10.14 6.81 -13.06
CA PRO A 163 9.75 8.22 -12.94
C PRO A 163 10.19 9.06 -14.13
N LEU A 164 11.34 8.75 -14.73
CA LEU A 164 11.83 9.41 -15.94
C LEU A 164 10.86 9.19 -17.12
N ALA A 165 10.48 7.92 -17.37
CA ALA A 165 9.58 7.54 -18.44
C ALA A 165 8.17 8.11 -18.23
N SER A 166 7.63 8.00 -17.02
CA SER A 166 6.31 8.56 -16.67
C SER A 166 6.27 10.08 -16.88
N ALA A 167 7.31 10.80 -16.43
CA ALA A 167 7.39 12.25 -16.63
C ALA A 167 7.54 12.62 -18.12
N ALA A 168 8.37 11.89 -18.87
CA ALA A 168 8.55 12.09 -20.30
C ALA A 168 7.24 11.87 -21.09
N VAL A 169 6.54 10.77 -20.80
CA VAL A 169 5.24 10.45 -21.41
C VAL A 169 4.22 11.53 -21.07
N LEU A 170 4.09 11.92 -19.80
CA LEU A 170 3.16 12.96 -19.38
C LEU A 170 3.45 14.30 -20.08
N MET A 171 4.72 14.70 -20.15
CA MET A 171 5.12 15.91 -20.89
C MET A 171 4.77 15.82 -22.37
N ALA A 172 5.02 14.68 -23.01
CA ALA A 172 4.75 14.47 -24.42
C ALA A 172 3.24 14.49 -24.71
N VAL A 173 2.42 13.87 -23.86
CA VAL A 173 0.96 13.89 -23.95
C VAL A 173 0.43 15.31 -23.78
N VAL A 174 0.87 16.04 -22.74
CA VAL A 174 0.48 17.45 -22.53
C VAL A 174 0.88 18.31 -23.74
N TRP A 175 2.08 18.09 -24.29
CA TRP A 175 2.54 18.79 -25.49
C TRP A 175 1.70 18.45 -26.72
N ALA A 176 1.36 17.17 -26.93
CA ALA A 176 0.51 16.72 -28.02
C ALA A 176 -0.90 17.31 -27.95
N CYS A 177 -1.52 17.31 -26.78
CA CYS A 177 -2.83 17.91 -26.55
C CYS A 177 -2.85 19.44 -26.81
N ARG A 178 -1.71 20.11 -26.61
CA ARG A 178 -1.56 21.55 -26.87
C ARG A 178 -1.29 21.85 -28.34
N ARG A 179 -0.43 21.07 -28.99
CA ARG A 179 -0.12 21.22 -30.42
C ARG A 179 -1.29 20.80 -31.29
N ARG A 180 -2.03 19.77 -30.88
CA ARG A 180 -3.12 19.14 -31.63
C ARG A 180 -2.70 18.71 -33.03
N THR A 181 -1.48 18.20 -33.17
CA THR A 181 -0.93 17.73 -34.46
C THR A 181 -0.61 16.24 -34.41
N ILE A 182 -0.77 15.56 -35.54
CA ILE A 182 -0.47 14.13 -35.67
C ILE A 182 0.97 13.80 -35.26
N PRO A 183 2.02 14.54 -35.71
CA PRO A 183 3.39 14.25 -35.28
C PRO A 183 3.59 14.33 -33.77
N ALA A 184 2.86 15.22 -33.08
CA ALA A 184 2.97 15.34 -31.64
C ALA A 184 2.37 14.13 -30.91
N PHE A 185 1.21 13.64 -31.39
CA PHE A 185 0.61 12.41 -30.87
C PHE A 185 1.43 11.17 -31.23
N LEU A 186 2.03 11.09 -32.43
CA LEU A 186 2.94 10.00 -32.79
C LEU A 186 4.17 9.96 -31.87
N PHE A 187 4.74 11.13 -31.56
CA PHE A 187 5.86 11.21 -30.62
C PHE A 187 5.46 10.78 -29.20
N ALA A 188 4.30 11.22 -28.70
CA ALA A 188 3.78 10.79 -27.40
C ALA A 188 3.52 9.27 -27.37
N GLY A 189 2.93 8.72 -28.43
CA GLY A 189 2.71 7.28 -28.58
C GLY A 189 4.00 6.48 -28.67
N ALA A 190 5.02 6.99 -29.36
CA ALA A 190 6.34 6.36 -29.44
C ALA A 190 7.03 6.32 -28.07
N LEU A 191 6.98 7.42 -27.30
CA LEU A 191 7.49 7.44 -25.92
C LEU A 191 6.70 6.51 -24.99
N LEU A 192 5.38 6.46 -25.14
CA LEU A 192 4.53 5.53 -24.40
C LEU A 192 4.91 4.08 -24.70
N GLY A 193 5.07 3.71 -25.97
CA GLY A 193 5.53 2.38 -26.37
C GLY A 193 6.94 2.07 -25.88
N LEU A 194 7.87 3.01 -25.97
CA LEU A 194 9.22 2.85 -25.46
C LEU A 194 9.23 2.63 -23.94
N SER A 195 8.36 3.32 -23.18
CA SER A 195 8.25 3.12 -21.73
C SER A 195 7.91 1.67 -21.36
N GLN A 196 7.12 0.98 -22.19
CA GLN A 196 6.77 -0.44 -22.00
C GLN A 196 7.98 -1.35 -22.17
N TYR A 197 8.91 -0.98 -23.06
CA TYR A 197 10.08 -1.79 -23.35
C TYR A 197 11.21 -1.62 -22.35
N ILE A 198 11.27 -0.47 -21.67
CA ILE A 198 12.39 -0.13 -20.77
C ILE A 198 12.04 -0.24 -19.28
N ALA A 199 10.74 -0.25 -18.93
CA ALA A 199 10.29 -0.22 -17.54
C ALA A 199 9.00 -1.06 -17.36
N PRO A 200 9.08 -2.24 -16.74
CA PRO A 200 7.91 -3.12 -16.52
C PRO A 200 6.78 -2.45 -15.72
N ALA A 201 7.12 -1.57 -14.76
CA ALA A 201 6.14 -0.84 -13.96
C ALA A 201 5.43 0.29 -14.74
N ALA A 202 5.93 0.67 -15.93
CA ALA A 202 5.30 1.66 -16.78
C ALA A 202 4.06 1.12 -17.54
N ARG A 203 3.70 -0.15 -17.34
CA ARG A 203 2.50 -0.78 -17.93
C ARG A 203 1.17 -0.15 -17.52
N VAL A 204 1.18 0.63 -16.45
CA VAL A 204 0.01 1.43 -16.05
C VAL A 204 -0.17 2.67 -16.94
N LEU A 205 0.88 3.19 -17.57
CA LEU A 205 0.81 4.46 -18.32
C LEU A 205 -0.18 4.47 -19.49
N PRO A 206 -0.32 3.39 -20.30
CA PRO A 206 -1.34 3.36 -21.34
C PRO A 206 -2.76 3.40 -20.78
N LEU A 207 -2.98 2.75 -19.62
CA LEU A 207 -4.26 2.76 -18.93
C LEU A 207 -4.60 4.17 -18.42
N GLU A 208 -3.64 4.83 -17.75
CA GLU A 208 -3.78 6.22 -17.32
C GLU A 208 -4.06 7.16 -18.51
N ALA A 209 -3.43 6.92 -19.65
CA ALA A 209 -3.70 7.68 -20.86
C ALA A 209 -5.13 7.47 -21.35
N LEU A 210 -5.63 6.23 -21.42
CA LEU A 210 -7.02 5.95 -21.78
C LEU A 210 -8.00 6.67 -20.86
N LEU A 211 -7.78 6.60 -19.55
CA LEU A 211 -8.60 7.30 -18.55
C LEU A 211 -8.58 8.81 -18.75
N ALA A 212 -7.38 9.39 -18.94
CA ALA A 212 -7.22 10.83 -19.18
C ALA A 212 -7.91 11.30 -20.47
N PHE A 213 -8.02 10.43 -21.48
CA PHE A 213 -8.75 10.72 -22.73
C PHE A 213 -10.24 10.38 -22.68
N GLY A 214 -10.76 9.88 -21.55
CA GLY A 214 -12.17 9.51 -21.40
C GLY A 214 -12.55 8.17 -22.04
N GLU A 215 -11.57 7.35 -22.43
CA GLU A 215 -11.76 6.01 -23.01
C GLU A 215 -12.02 4.97 -21.90
N VAL A 216 -13.01 5.25 -21.04
CA VAL A 216 -13.31 4.49 -19.82
C VAL A 216 -13.64 3.03 -20.15
N GLU A 217 -14.41 2.77 -21.22
CA GLU A 217 -14.77 1.41 -21.62
C GLU A 217 -13.52 0.57 -21.95
N ARG A 218 -12.57 1.12 -22.71
CA ARG A 218 -11.32 0.44 -23.05
C ARG A 218 -10.42 0.25 -21.83
N ALA A 219 -10.39 1.23 -20.94
CA ALA A 219 -9.67 1.13 -19.67
C ALA A 219 -10.23 -0.01 -18.81
N THR A 220 -11.56 -0.09 -18.67
CA THR A 220 -12.25 -1.18 -17.94
C THR A 220 -12.02 -2.54 -18.59
N GLN A 221 -12.08 -2.64 -19.93
CA GLN A 221 -11.77 -3.89 -20.64
C GLN A 221 -10.33 -4.35 -20.38
N THR A 222 -9.38 -3.41 -20.40
CA THR A 222 -7.96 -3.69 -20.12
C THR A 222 -7.77 -4.20 -18.70
N LEU A 223 -8.38 -3.54 -17.71
CA LEU A 223 -8.33 -3.98 -16.31
C LEU A 223 -8.99 -5.34 -16.11
N GLY A 224 -10.13 -5.60 -16.78
CA GLY A 224 -10.79 -6.89 -16.75
C GLY A 224 -9.91 -8.04 -17.26
N TYR A 225 -9.08 -7.79 -18.29
CA TYR A 225 -8.11 -8.78 -18.79
C TYR A 225 -7.04 -9.12 -17.75
N PHE A 226 -6.59 -8.14 -16.97
CA PHE A 226 -5.56 -8.33 -15.94
C PHE A 226 -6.11 -8.73 -14.57
N LEU A 227 -7.44 -8.82 -14.39
CA LEU A 227 -8.07 -9.08 -13.09
C LEU A 227 -7.52 -10.32 -12.38
N GLY A 228 -7.44 -11.46 -13.08
CA GLY A 228 -6.91 -12.69 -12.48
C GLY A 228 -5.43 -12.60 -12.09
N LEU A 229 -4.64 -11.73 -12.71
CA LEU A 229 -3.26 -11.46 -12.31
C LEU A 229 -3.20 -10.50 -11.12
N MET A 230 -4.08 -9.49 -11.08
CA MET A 230 -4.22 -8.59 -9.94
C MET A 230 -4.62 -9.34 -8.67
N GLU A 231 -5.49 -10.35 -8.76
CA GLU A 231 -5.88 -11.20 -7.64
C GLU A 231 -4.74 -12.11 -7.16
N ARG A 232 -3.97 -12.69 -8.09
CA ARG A 232 -2.89 -13.65 -7.77
C ARG A 232 -1.61 -12.97 -7.30
N ALA A 233 -1.33 -11.76 -7.77
CA ALA A 233 -0.10 -11.04 -7.51
C ALA A 233 -0.36 -9.54 -7.27
N PRO A 234 -1.15 -9.19 -6.24
CA PRO A 234 -1.59 -7.81 -6.01
C PRO A 234 -0.43 -6.83 -5.82
N GLY A 235 0.66 -7.24 -5.14
CA GLY A 235 1.85 -6.41 -4.98
C GLY A 235 2.60 -6.14 -6.30
N ALA A 236 2.63 -7.10 -7.22
CA ALA A 236 3.27 -6.92 -8.53
C ALA A 236 2.42 -6.09 -9.49
N MET A 237 1.10 -6.03 -9.25
CA MET A 237 0.12 -5.31 -10.05
C MET A 237 -0.47 -4.09 -9.33
N GLU A 238 0.20 -3.59 -8.29
CA GLU A 238 -0.28 -2.48 -7.45
C GLU A 238 -0.64 -1.25 -8.28
N ALA A 239 0.16 -0.92 -9.29
CA ALA A 239 -0.11 0.19 -10.19
C ALA A 239 -1.44 0.01 -10.97
N MET A 240 -1.77 -1.21 -11.41
CA MET A 240 -3.04 -1.49 -12.08
C MET A 240 -4.22 -1.43 -11.11
N LEU A 241 -4.04 -1.90 -9.87
CA LEU A 241 -5.05 -1.78 -8.81
C LEU A 241 -5.32 -0.30 -8.49
N LEU A 242 -4.29 0.53 -8.36
CA LEU A 242 -4.43 1.97 -8.15
C LEU A 242 -5.16 2.65 -9.33
N ALA A 243 -4.83 2.29 -10.57
CA ALA A 243 -5.52 2.79 -11.75
C ALA A 243 -6.97 2.30 -11.88
N ALA A 244 -7.32 1.18 -11.24
CA ALA A 244 -8.69 0.70 -11.14
C ALA A 244 -9.53 1.46 -10.10
N MET A 245 -8.90 2.07 -9.08
CA MET A 245 -9.62 2.74 -7.99
C MET A 245 -10.60 3.82 -8.46
N PRO A 246 -10.26 4.71 -9.43
CA PRO A 246 -11.21 5.71 -9.94
C PRO A 246 -12.39 5.11 -10.71
N LEU A 247 -12.27 3.86 -11.16
CA LEU A 247 -13.30 3.13 -11.90
C LEU A 247 -14.18 2.26 -11.00
N LEU A 248 -13.78 2.01 -9.76
CA LEU A 248 -14.65 1.40 -8.77
C LEU A 248 -15.80 2.40 -8.57
N PRO A 249 -17.04 2.10 -9.00
CA PRO A 249 -18.17 2.99 -8.74
C PRO A 249 -18.23 3.21 -7.23
N GLU A 250 -18.55 4.43 -6.79
CA GLU A 250 -18.68 4.84 -5.37
C GLU A 250 -18.91 3.65 -4.43
N ALA A 251 -17.83 3.00 -3.98
CA ALA A 251 -17.91 1.84 -3.11
C ALA A 251 -18.45 2.23 -1.72
N SER A 252 -18.70 3.53 -1.52
CA SER A 252 -19.42 4.11 -0.39
C SER A 252 -20.92 3.80 -0.36
N GLN A 253 -21.50 3.16 -1.39
CA GLN A 253 -22.90 2.72 -1.37
C GLN A 253 -23.08 1.20 -1.35
N ALA A 254 -21.99 0.42 -1.40
CA ALA A 254 -22.08 -1.02 -1.21
C ALA A 254 -22.31 -1.30 0.28
N GLU A 255 -23.55 -1.61 0.64
CA GLU A 255 -23.90 -2.16 1.94
C GLU A 255 -22.98 -3.36 2.19
N ALA A 256 -22.22 -3.31 3.29
CA ALA A 256 -21.26 -4.37 3.63
C ALA A 256 -21.99 -5.71 3.54
N ALA A 257 -21.41 -6.67 2.81
CA ALA A 257 -21.97 -8.01 2.73
C ALA A 257 -22.25 -8.47 4.16
N PRO A 258 -23.48 -8.91 4.49
CA PRO A 258 -23.81 -9.29 5.85
C PRO A 258 -22.84 -10.39 6.26
N VAL A 259 -21.98 -10.08 7.24
CA VAL A 259 -21.09 -11.06 7.84
C VAL A 259 -22.00 -12.17 8.34
N GLN A 260 -21.89 -13.37 7.74
CA GLN A 260 -22.60 -14.51 8.27
C GLN A 260 -22.05 -14.75 9.68
N PRO A 261 -22.87 -14.65 10.73
CA PRO A 261 -22.37 -14.89 12.07
C PRO A 261 -21.85 -16.32 12.11
N ALA A 262 -20.54 -16.47 12.34
CA ALA A 262 -19.98 -17.72 12.85
C ALA A 262 -20.85 -18.09 14.07
N GLY A 263 -21.42 -19.30 14.07
CA GLY A 263 -22.60 -19.63 14.87
C GLY A 263 -22.55 -19.15 16.33
N GLU A 264 -23.72 -18.86 16.88
CA GLU A 264 -23.85 -18.28 18.22
C GLU A 264 -23.24 -19.20 19.30
N VAL A 265 -22.26 -18.68 20.04
CA VAL A 265 -21.68 -19.36 21.21
C VAL A 265 -22.65 -19.21 22.39
N ILE A 266 -23.18 -20.33 22.87
CA ILE A 266 -24.09 -20.32 24.01
C ILE A 266 -23.27 -20.39 25.29
N VAL A 267 -23.40 -19.36 26.13
CA VAL A 267 -22.77 -19.30 27.45
C VAL A 267 -23.84 -19.49 28.51
N SER A 268 -23.60 -20.42 29.43
CA SER A 268 -24.48 -20.64 30.58
C SER A 268 -23.66 -20.66 31.86
N PHE A 269 -24.26 -20.15 32.94
CA PHE A 269 -23.68 -20.16 34.27
C PHE A 269 -24.70 -20.74 35.24
N GLY A 270 -24.29 -21.71 36.06
CA GLY A 270 -25.20 -22.35 37.00
C GLY A 270 -24.47 -23.07 38.13
N PRO A 271 -25.18 -23.42 39.22
CA PRO A 271 -26.58 -23.06 39.48
C PRO A 271 -26.76 -21.55 39.79
N ARG A 272 -27.99 -21.02 39.72
CA ARG A 272 -28.26 -19.61 40.10
C ARG A 272 -28.15 -19.36 41.60
N GLU A 273 -28.32 -20.40 42.39
CA GLU A 273 -28.17 -20.38 43.84
C GLU A 273 -27.33 -21.58 44.26
N ALA A 274 -26.33 -21.37 45.10
CA ALA A 274 -25.54 -22.42 45.70
C ALA A 274 -25.43 -22.21 47.22
N ARG A 275 -25.24 -23.30 47.95
CA ARG A 275 -24.89 -23.26 49.37
C ARG A 275 -23.38 -23.32 49.54
N ALA A 276 -22.85 -22.47 50.39
CA ALA A 276 -21.47 -22.54 50.83
C ALA A 276 -21.25 -23.84 51.64
N GLU A 277 -20.15 -24.52 51.37
CA GLU A 277 -19.72 -25.68 52.14
C GLU A 277 -19.12 -25.23 53.49
N GLY A 278 -18.71 -26.18 54.33
CA GLY A 278 -18.13 -25.89 55.65
C GLY A 278 -16.85 -25.03 55.62
N ASP A 279 -16.23 -24.87 54.46
CA ASP A 279 -15.08 -24.01 54.20
C ASP A 279 -15.46 -22.58 53.73
N GLY A 280 -16.76 -22.28 53.60
CA GLY A 280 -17.30 -21.00 53.15
C GLY A 280 -17.34 -20.82 51.63
N TRP A 281 -17.02 -21.85 50.84
CA TRP A 281 -17.03 -21.78 49.38
C TRP A 281 -18.27 -22.46 48.78
N GLY A 282 -18.90 -21.80 47.81
CA GLY A 282 -19.90 -22.39 46.92
C GLY A 282 -19.31 -22.74 45.57
N THR A 283 -19.85 -23.79 44.93
CA THR A 283 -19.37 -24.28 43.63
C THR A 283 -20.40 -23.98 42.53
N PHE A 284 -19.90 -23.45 41.42
CA PHE A 284 -20.62 -23.08 40.21
C PHE A 284 -19.88 -23.60 38.97
N GLU A 285 -20.56 -23.64 37.83
CA GLU A 285 -20.02 -24.06 36.53
C GLU A 285 -20.38 -23.00 35.47
N LEU A 286 -19.35 -22.51 34.78
CA LEU A 286 -19.48 -21.72 33.56
C LEU A 286 -19.28 -22.64 32.36
N SER A 287 -20.25 -22.70 31.45
CA SER A 287 -20.21 -23.59 30.28
C SER A 287 -20.32 -22.78 28.99
N PHE A 288 -19.47 -23.13 28.02
CA PHE A 288 -19.48 -22.61 26.65
C PHE A 288 -19.85 -23.75 25.70
N GLN A 289 -20.89 -23.57 24.89
CA GLN A 289 -21.19 -24.45 23.77
C GLN A 289 -20.78 -23.75 22.47
N ILE A 290 -19.69 -24.24 21.87
CA ILE A 290 -19.07 -23.64 20.70
C ILE A 290 -19.43 -24.49 19.47
N PRO A 291 -20.06 -23.91 18.43
CA PRO A 291 -20.44 -24.65 17.24
C PRO A 291 -19.21 -25.10 16.44
N GLY A 292 -19.38 -26.15 15.63
CA GLY A 292 -18.31 -26.66 14.77
C GLY A 292 -17.80 -25.60 13.78
N GLY A 293 -16.48 -25.54 13.59
CA GLY A 293 -15.83 -24.52 12.74
C GLY A 293 -15.59 -23.18 13.43
N VAL A 294 -15.97 -23.05 14.71
CA VAL A 294 -15.70 -21.89 15.55
C VAL A 294 -14.84 -22.32 16.74
N HIS A 295 -13.94 -21.44 17.17
CA HIS A 295 -13.19 -21.57 18.41
C HIS A 295 -13.25 -20.26 19.20
N LEU A 296 -13.00 -20.36 20.51
CA LEU A 296 -12.67 -19.21 21.35
C LEU A 296 -11.18 -19.22 21.65
N ASN A 297 -10.59 -18.05 21.84
CA ASN A 297 -9.24 -17.95 22.40
C ASN A 297 -9.26 -18.39 23.87
N GLY A 298 -8.23 -19.14 24.29
CA GLY A 298 -8.04 -19.54 25.68
C GLY A 298 -7.91 -18.34 26.63
N ASN A 299 -7.83 -18.60 27.94
CA ASN A 299 -7.63 -17.52 28.92
C ASN A 299 -6.22 -16.90 28.86
N ARG A 300 -5.28 -17.59 28.20
CA ARG A 300 -3.89 -17.19 27.96
C ARG A 300 -3.51 -17.57 26.52
N PRO A 301 -3.99 -16.85 25.51
CA PRO A 301 -3.77 -17.22 24.12
C PRO A 301 -2.30 -17.08 23.72
N ALA A 302 -1.89 -17.83 22.69
CA ALA A 302 -0.50 -17.88 22.22
C ALA A 302 0.08 -16.53 21.77
N ALA A 303 -0.77 -15.59 21.35
CA ALA A 303 -0.36 -14.27 20.87
C ALA A 303 -1.02 -13.13 21.65
N ARG A 304 -0.26 -12.06 21.90
CA ARG A 304 -0.69 -10.92 22.74
C ARG A 304 -1.83 -10.08 22.14
N TRP A 305 -2.08 -10.18 20.84
CA TRP A 305 -3.15 -9.44 20.16
C TRP A 305 -4.48 -10.21 20.10
N LEU A 306 -4.49 -11.47 20.54
CA LEU A 306 -5.72 -12.26 20.64
C LEU A 306 -6.48 -11.86 21.91
N ILE A 307 -7.81 -11.74 21.80
CA ILE A 307 -8.66 -11.35 22.92
C ILE A 307 -8.95 -12.61 23.75
N PRO A 308 -8.47 -12.70 25.00
CA PRO A 308 -8.62 -13.88 25.82
C PRO A 308 -10.07 -14.08 26.27
N THR A 309 -10.47 -15.33 26.49
CA THR A 309 -11.72 -15.63 27.21
C THR A 309 -11.49 -15.44 28.70
N THR A 310 -12.20 -14.49 29.31
CA THR A 310 -12.05 -14.12 30.72
C THR A 310 -13.39 -14.04 31.43
N ALA A 311 -13.37 -14.22 32.75
CA ALA A 311 -14.51 -13.97 33.60
C ALA A 311 -14.08 -13.28 34.89
N SER A 312 -14.87 -12.33 35.35
CA SER A 312 -14.70 -11.61 36.63
C SER A 312 -15.98 -11.67 37.44
N VAL A 313 -15.84 -11.74 38.76
CA VAL A 313 -16.97 -11.83 39.69
C VAL A 313 -16.90 -10.70 40.69
N GLU A 314 -18.03 -10.06 40.96
CA GLU A 314 -18.18 -9.01 41.97
C GLU A 314 -19.47 -9.24 42.79
N PRO A 315 -19.50 -8.94 44.10
CA PRO A 315 -18.39 -8.51 44.95
C PRO A 315 -17.57 -9.68 45.56
N LEU A 316 -17.96 -10.93 45.30
CA LEU A 316 -17.41 -12.11 45.96
C LEU A 316 -16.00 -12.48 45.46
N GLU A 317 -15.17 -13.00 46.37
CA GLU A 317 -13.88 -13.61 46.00
C GLU A 317 -14.13 -14.88 45.17
N ALA A 318 -13.50 -14.95 44.00
CA ALA A 318 -13.71 -16.02 43.02
C ALA A 318 -12.41 -16.76 42.65
N SER A 319 -12.51 -18.08 42.56
CA SER A 319 -11.50 -18.97 42.00
C SER A 319 -12.05 -19.64 40.75
N ILE A 320 -11.49 -19.30 39.58
CA ILE A 320 -11.96 -19.79 38.27
C ILE A 320 -10.89 -20.71 37.67
N ALA A 321 -11.24 -21.98 37.49
CA ALA A 321 -10.34 -23.02 37.00
C ALA A 321 -10.45 -23.16 35.47
N TRP A 322 -9.72 -22.30 34.75
CA TRP A 322 -9.68 -22.37 33.28
C TRP A 322 -8.92 -23.59 32.76
N PRO A 323 -9.38 -24.21 31.67
CA PRO A 323 -8.59 -25.18 30.91
C PRO A 323 -7.30 -24.55 30.38
N SER A 324 -6.26 -25.37 30.16
CA SER A 324 -4.91 -24.90 29.81
C SER A 324 -4.67 -24.72 28.31
N GLU A 325 -5.67 -25.01 27.49
CA GLU A 325 -5.62 -24.96 26.04
C GLU A 325 -5.58 -23.51 25.51
N ASP A 326 -4.78 -23.28 24.46
CA ASP A 326 -4.68 -21.98 23.80
C ASP A 326 -5.98 -21.60 23.05
N GLN A 327 -6.80 -22.60 22.71
CA GLN A 327 -8.09 -22.45 22.04
C GLN A 327 -9.12 -23.42 22.62
N TYR A 328 -10.36 -22.96 22.73
CA TYR A 328 -11.49 -23.73 23.18
C TYR A 328 -12.39 -24.09 22.01
N VAL A 329 -12.75 -25.37 21.89
CA VAL A 329 -13.63 -25.92 20.84
C VAL A 329 -14.64 -26.87 21.46
N GLY A 330 -15.84 -26.94 20.86
CA GLY A 330 -16.93 -27.78 21.37
C GLY A 330 -17.48 -27.31 22.71
N THR A 331 -17.73 -28.23 23.63
CA THR A 331 -18.29 -27.92 24.95
C THR A 331 -17.18 -27.76 25.98
N VAL A 332 -17.01 -26.54 26.51
CA VAL A 332 -16.02 -26.23 27.54
C VAL A 332 -16.70 -25.88 28.84
N LYS A 333 -16.32 -26.57 29.92
CA LYS A 333 -16.83 -26.37 31.28
C LYS A 333 -15.72 -25.84 32.16
N VAL A 334 -15.99 -24.74 32.84
CA VAL A 334 -15.04 -24.00 33.68
C VAL A 334 -15.61 -23.96 35.09
N PRO A 335 -15.03 -24.71 36.04
CA PRO A 335 -15.44 -24.65 37.44
C PRO A 335 -15.15 -23.28 38.04
N VAL A 336 -16.12 -22.74 38.77
CA VAL A 336 -16.04 -21.45 39.47
C VAL A 336 -16.38 -21.69 40.94
N ARG A 337 -15.46 -21.37 41.86
CA ARG A 337 -15.75 -21.36 43.30
C ARG A 337 -15.85 -19.92 43.77
N LEU A 338 -16.88 -19.60 44.56
CA LEU A 338 -17.10 -18.28 45.16
C LEU A 338 -17.10 -18.39 46.67
N ARG A 339 -16.48 -17.44 47.37
CA ARG A 339 -16.38 -17.45 48.84
C ARG A 339 -17.38 -16.48 49.45
N LEU A 340 -18.16 -16.96 50.42
CA LEU A 340 -19.08 -16.13 51.19
C LEU A 340 -18.33 -15.37 52.30
N PRO A 341 -18.55 -14.06 52.50
CA PRO A 341 -17.93 -13.31 53.59
C PRO A 341 -18.34 -13.80 54.97
N GLU A 342 -17.42 -13.70 55.93
CA GLU A 342 -17.67 -14.11 57.31
C GLU A 342 -18.80 -13.29 57.95
N GLY A 343 -19.86 -13.98 58.37
CA GLY A 343 -21.02 -13.34 59.03
C GLY A 343 -22.19 -13.03 58.09
N SER A 344 -22.01 -13.19 56.78
CA SER A 344 -23.11 -13.11 55.81
C SER A 344 -23.99 -14.37 55.86
N GLY A 345 -25.31 -14.18 55.80
CA GLY A 345 -26.29 -15.27 55.65
C GLY A 345 -26.52 -15.67 54.18
N GLY A 346 -26.13 -14.78 53.26
CA GLY A 346 -26.18 -14.96 51.82
C GLY A 346 -25.91 -13.65 51.09
N GLU A 347 -25.31 -13.74 49.91
CA GLU A 347 -24.86 -12.58 49.14
C GLU A 347 -25.12 -12.77 47.65
N GLU A 348 -25.62 -11.71 47.02
CA GLU A 348 -25.80 -11.64 45.56
C GLU A 348 -24.47 -11.32 44.89
N PHE A 349 -24.24 -11.91 43.73
CA PHE A 349 -23.05 -11.65 42.92
C PHE A 349 -23.40 -11.54 41.43
N GLN A 350 -22.51 -10.91 40.69
CA GLN A 350 -22.52 -10.86 39.23
C GLN A 350 -21.23 -11.45 38.67
N ILE A 351 -21.35 -12.20 37.59
CA ILE A 351 -20.22 -12.69 36.78
C ILE A 351 -20.28 -12.07 35.39
N ASP A 352 -19.22 -11.36 35.04
CA ASP A 352 -18.98 -10.78 33.71
C ASP A 352 -18.07 -11.71 32.93
N VAL A 353 -18.53 -12.23 31.79
CA VAL A 353 -17.78 -13.12 30.91
C VAL A 353 -17.54 -12.42 29.59
N ARG A 354 -16.27 -12.31 29.19
CA ARG A 354 -15.83 -11.72 27.92
C ARG A 354 -15.15 -12.76 27.07
N PHE A 355 -15.54 -12.88 25.81
CA PHE A 355 -14.98 -13.84 24.85
C PHE A 355 -15.04 -13.30 23.42
N GLN A 356 -14.32 -13.94 22.51
CA GLN A 356 -14.31 -13.62 21.08
C GLN A 356 -14.41 -14.92 20.27
N ALA A 357 -15.41 -15.00 19.40
CA ALA A 357 -15.60 -16.14 18.49
C ALA A 357 -14.78 -15.95 17.21
N CYS A 358 -14.01 -16.98 16.82
CA CYS A 358 -13.14 -16.97 15.65
C CYS A 358 -13.32 -18.23 14.80
N THR A 359 -13.19 -18.08 13.48
CA THR A 359 -12.98 -19.16 12.50
C THR A 359 -11.47 -19.29 12.21
N GLU A 360 -11.05 -20.15 11.28
CA GLU A 360 -9.64 -20.22 10.87
C GLU A 360 -9.12 -18.92 10.24
N SER A 361 -9.99 -18.12 9.62
CA SER A 361 -9.60 -16.93 8.85
C SER A 361 -10.01 -15.61 9.48
N GLU A 362 -11.01 -15.59 10.35
CA GLU A 362 -11.65 -14.34 10.82
C GLU A 362 -12.10 -14.43 12.28
N CYS A 363 -12.13 -13.29 12.98
CA CYS A 363 -12.66 -13.17 14.34
C CYS A 363 -13.77 -12.12 14.39
N GLN A 364 -14.84 -12.41 15.15
CA GLN A 364 -15.95 -11.49 15.39
C GLN A 364 -15.59 -10.42 16.42
N GLU A 365 -16.49 -9.46 16.61
CA GLU A 365 -16.39 -8.53 17.74
C GLU A 365 -16.46 -9.27 19.09
N PRO A 366 -15.74 -8.81 20.12
CA PRO A 366 -15.81 -9.40 21.45
C PRO A 366 -17.20 -9.24 22.05
N VAL A 367 -17.69 -10.32 22.67
CA VAL A 367 -18.99 -10.35 23.32
C VAL A 367 -18.80 -10.36 24.83
N GLU A 368 -19.61 -9.57 25.53
CA GLU A 368 -19.74 -9.59 26.98
C GLU A 368 -21.11 -10.18 27.37
N ARG A 369 -21.11 -11.06 28.38
CA ARG A 369 -22.30 -11.70 28.94
C ARG A 369 -22.27 -11.59 30.46
N ARG A 370 -23.40 -11.21 31.04
CA ARG A 370 -23.57 -11.04 32.49
C ARG A 370 -24.54 -12.07 33.04
N PHE A 371 -24.16 -12.70 34.15
CA PHE A 371 -25.05 -13.58 34.90
C PHE A 371 -25.08 -13.15 36.36
N GLY A 372 -26.24 -13.27 37.00
CA GLY A 372 -26.42 -13.01 38.43
C GLY A 372 -26.72 -14.31 39.18
N GLY A 373 -26.30 -14.38 40.43
CA GLY A 373 -26.58 -15.51 41.31
C GLY A 373 -26.55 -15.11 42.78
N VAL A 374 -26.91 -16.06 43.64
CA VAL A 374 -26.90 -15.92 45.10
C VAL A 374 -26.06 -17.04 45.70
N LEU A 375 -25.15 -16.71 46.59
CA LEU A 375 -24.46 -17.68 47.43
C LEU A 375 -25.03 -17.58 48.85
N VAL A 376 -25.62 -18.65 49.36
CA VAL A 376 -26.19 -18.69 50.72
C VAL A 376 -25.37 -19.59 51.63
N ARG A 377 -25.48 -19.38 52.94
CA ARG A 377 -24.78 -20.20 53.95
C ARG A 377 -25.35 -21.59 54.13
#